data_AF-A0A4Y6Q1N0-F1
#
_entry.id   AF-A0A4Y6Q1N0-F1
#
_cell.length_a   1.000
_cell.length_b   1.000
_cell.length_c   1.000
_cell.angle_alpha   90.00
_cell.angle_beta   90.00
_cell.angle_gamma   90.00
#
_symmetry.space_group_name_H-M   'P 1'
#
loop_
_entity.id
_entity.type
_entity.pdbx_description
1 polymer ?
#
loop_
_entity_poly.entity_id
_entity_poly.type
_entity_poly.pdbx_seq_one_letter_code
_entity_poly.pdbx_strand_id
1 'polypeptide(L)'
;MMEVGIFFGVLLAIVGSIAATKHIQSSTWQKVAQKLGLGFEDSTWFGHPKLYGKFRDTDVDVTIEVVGSGKSKQIYTVVEAPLSGLAPYGLKVYQEGMWEKMEKLIGGDDIQVGDPELDKAFIIQGNDAEKISEVLTAPSVKRSLIVGQRRHRTLRIDFPRVRLRQGGRTLSVSKLESYIRTVVDLAVCINEASGARPVEQSKKDALEPSIHHPEPPDSSGPPARFGPPAAGEPEPASSQTGSSEPVGAAEQDDANDWW
;
A
#
# COMPACT_ATOMS: atom_id res chain seq x y z
N MET A 1 -44.21 33.58 -29.66
CA MET A 1 -42.99 32.94 -30.20
C MET A 1 -41.68 33.57 -29.67
N MET A 2 -41.70 34.26 -28.51
CA MET A 2 -40.50 34.88 -27.88
C MET A 2 -40.05 34.18 -26.59
N GLU A 3 -40.89 33.36 -25.96
CA GLU A 3 -40.57 32.75 -24.66
C GLU A 3 -39.66 31.52 -24.77
N VAL A 4 -39.73 30.77 -25.87
CA VAL A 4 -38.94 29.53 -26.06
C VAL A 4 -37.43 29.79 -26.15
N GLY A 5 -37.02 30.96 -26.67
CA GLY A 5 -35.61 31.35 -26.79
C GLY A 5 -34.95 31.69 -25.46
N ILE A 6 -35.71 32.20 -24.49
CA ILE A 6 -35.20 32.58 -23.16
C ILE A 6 -34.90 31.33 -22.33
N PHE A 7 -35.78 30.32 -22.38
CA PHE A 7 -35.54 29.04 -21.69
C PHE A 7 -34.34 28.29 -22.26
N PHE A 8 -34.11 28.33 -23.57
CA PHE A 8 -32.95 27.69 -24.20
C PHE A 8 -31.62 28.38 -23.83
N GLY A 9 -31.62 29.72 -23.77
CA GLY A 9 -30.45 30.50 -23.34
C GLY A 9 -30.10 30.28 -21.87
N VAL A 10 -31.10 30.20 -20.98
CA VAL A 10 -30.90 29.91 -19.56
C VAL A 10 -30.44 28.47 -19.35
N LEU A 11 -30.99 27.50 -20.09
CA LEU A 11 -30.56 26.11 -20.03
C LEU A 11 -29.09 25.95 -20.48
N LEU A 12 -28.69 26.61 -21.57
CA LEU A 12 -27.30 26.61 -22.05
C LEU A 12 -26.35 27.31 -21.06
N ALA A 13 -26.79 28.39 -20.41
CA ALA A 13 -26.00 29.06 -19.38
C ALA A 13 -25.83 28.20 -18.12
N ILE A 14 -26.86 27.46 -17.71
CA ILE A 14 -26.79 26.52 -16.58
C ILE A 14 -25.87 25.34 -16.92
N VAL A 15 -26.02 24.74 -18.11
CA VAL A 15 -25.16 23.65 -18.58
C VAL A 15 -23.71 24.11 -18.75
N GLY A 16 -23.49 25.31 -19.30
CA GLY A 16 -22.18 25.94 -19.45
C GLY A 16 -21.52 26.27 -18.10
N SER A 17 -22.30 26.72 -17.11
CA SER A 17 -21.82 26.99 -15.75
C SER A 17 -21.45 25.69 -15.00
N ILE A 18 -22.23 24.61 -15.19
CA ILE A 18 -21.93 23.26 -14.68
C ILE A 18 -20.69 22.66 -15.37
N ALA A 19 -20.49 22.91 -16.66
CA ALA A 19 -19.32 22.46 -17.42
C ALA A 19 -18.04 23.24 -17.08
N ALA A 20 -18.15 24.56 -16.86
CA ALA A 20 -17.04 25.41 -16.46
C ALA A 20 -16.54 25.09 -15.03
N THR A 21 -17.44 24.73 -14.11
CA THR A 21 -17.04 24.24 -12.78
C THR A 21 -16.42 22.84 -12.83
N LYS A 22 -16.80 21.99 -13.80
CA LYS A 22 -16.20 20.65 -14.03
C LYS A 22 -14.72 20.70 -14.45
N HIS A 23 -14.30 21.69 -15.22
CA HIS A 23 -12.88 21.84 -15.64
C HIS A 23 -11.92 22.28 -14.52
N ILE A 24 -12.45 22.85 -13.43
CA ILE A 24 -11.61 23.52 -12.41
C ILE A 24 -10.99 22.52 -11.41
N GLN A 25 -11.66 21.40 -11.09
CA GLN A 25 -11.09 20.38 -10.19
C GLN A 25 -10.02 19.51 -10.87
N SER A 26 -10.21 19.21 -12.15
CA SER A 26 -9.19 18.62 -13.04
C SER A 26 -7.91 19.47 -13.05
N SER A 27 -8.03 20.79 -12.93
CA SER A 27 -6.89 21.70 -13.07
C SER A 27 -5.78 21.53 -12.02
N THR A 28 -6.08 21.24 -10.74
CA THR A 28 -5.02 21.09 -9.73
C THR A 28 -4.25 19.78 -9.94
N TRP A 29 -4.99 18.68 -10.13
CA TRP A 29 -4.42 17.36 -10.36
C TRP A 29 -3.60 17.36 -11.65
N GLN A 30 -4.15 17.90 -12.73
CA GLN A 30 -3.45 18.06 -14.00
C GLN A 30 -2.21 18.97 -13.90
N LYS A 31 -2.28 20.10 -13.18
CA LYS A 31 -1.12 20.97 -12.95
C LYS A 31 -0.01 20.25 -12.19
N VAL A 32 -0.34 19.48 -11.16
CA VAL A 32 0.63 18.68 -10.42
C VAL A 32 1.21 17.57 -11.30
N ALA A 33 0.36 16.90 -12.09
CA ALA A 33 0.79 15.89 -13.03
C ALA A 33 1.83 16.42 -14.01
N GLN A 34 1.52 17.54 -14.67
CA GLN A 34 2.44 18.21 -15.59
C GLN A 34 3.72 18.67 -14.89
N LYS A 35 3.60 19.26 -13.69
CA LYS A 35 4.74 19.77 -12.94
C LYS A 35 5.71 18.67 -12.51
N LEU A 36 5.20 17.48 -12.19
CA LEU A 36 5.99 16.37 -11.67
C LEU A 36 6.27 15.28 -12.71
N GLY A 37 5.77 15.42 -13.94
CA GLY A 37 5.90 14.41 -14.99
C GLY A 37 5.08 13.15 -14.74
N LEU A 38 3.98 13.25 -14.01
CA LEU A 38 3.09 12.13 -13.70
C LEU A 38 1.98 12.01 -14.75
N GLY A 39 1.47 10.79 -14.92
CA GLY A 39 0.24 10.52 -15.63
C GLY A 39 -0.96 11.07 -14.86
N PHE A 40 -1.98 11.53 -15.59
CA PHE A 40 -3.25 11.98 -15.04
C PHE A 40 -4.39 11.28 -15.77
N GLU A 41 -5.27 10.66 -15.01
CA GLU A 41 -6.51 10.08 -15.51
C GLU A 41 -7.70 10.90 -15.00
N ASP A 42 -8.36 11.57 -15.93
CA ASP A 42 -9.60 12.30 -15.66
C ASP A 42 -10.78 11.31 -15.75
N SER A 43 -11.37 11.00 -14.61
CA SER A 43 -12.41 9.98 -14.49
C SER A 43 -13.79 10.55 -14.81
N THR A 44 -14.08 10.79 -16.09
CA THR A 44 -15.20 11.65 -16.49
C THR A 44 -16.60 11.02 -16.36
N TRP A 45 -16.73 9.71 -16.10
CA TRP A 45 -18.07 9.09 -15.99
C TRP A 45 -18.45 8.41 -14.67
N PHE A 46 -17.55 7.74 -13.94
CA PHE A 46 -17.92 7.11 -12.65
C PHE A 46 -16.79 7.07 -11.60
N GLY A 47 -15.62 7.64 -11.90
CA GLY A 47 -14.45 7.51 -11.05
C GLY A 47 -14.08 8.79 -10.31
N HIS A 48 -12.96 8.71 -9.61
CA HIS A 48 -12.28 9.86 -9.02
C HIS A 48 -10.96 10.12 -9.76
N PRO A 49 -10.47 11.37 -9.81
CA PRO A 49 -9.22 11.67 -10.49
C PRO A 49 -8.07 10.84 -9.90
N LYS A 50 -7.16 10.41 -10.77
CA LYS A 50 -5.98 9.64 -10.39
C LYS A 50 -4.71 10.27 -10.95
N LEU A 51 -3.64 10.32 -10.14
CA LEU A 51 -2.27 10.48 -10.61
C LEU A 51 -1.52 9.16 -10.47
N TYR A 52 -0.65 8.86 -11.41
CA TYR A 52 0.21 7.68 -11.35
C TYR A 52 1.50 7.90 -12.15
N GLY A 53 2.53 7.11 -11.87
CA GLY A 53 3.77 7.09 -12.63
C GLY A 53 4.99 7.21 -11.72
N LYS A 54 6.15 7.53 -12.32
CA LYS A 54 7.40 7.68 -11.58
C LYS A 54 7.70 9.13 -11.26
N PHE A 55 8.04 9.40 -10.02
CA PHE A 55 8.65 10.65 -9.59
C PHE A 55 9.99 10.34 -8.92
N ARG A 56 11.09 10.85 -9.47
CA ARG A 56 12.47 10.51 -9.01
C ARG A 56 12.70 9.00 -8.94
N ASP A 57 12.37 8.30 -10.02
CA ASP A 57 12.47 6.84 -10.18
C ASP A 57 11.66 5.99 -9.20
N THR A 58 10.83 6.62 -8.36
CA THR A 58 9.93 5.95 -7.42
C THR A 58 8.50 6.00 -7.94
N ASP A 59 7.83 4.86 -7.98
CA ASP A 59 6.42 4.79 -8.36
C ASP A 59 5.57 5.53 -7.32
N VAL A 60 4.61 6.32 -7.79
CA VAL A 60 3.65 7.03 -6.95
C VAL A 60 2.26 6.88 -7.50
N ASP A 61 1.30 6.64 -6.62
CA ASP A 61 -0.13 6.66 -6.91
C ASP A 61 -0.80 7.75 -6.06
N VAL A 62 -1.67 8.55 -6.68
CA VAL A 62 -2.56 9.47 -5.96
C VAL A 62 -3.99 9.14 -6.36
N THR A 63 -4.83 8.84 -5.37
CA THR A 63 -6.22 8.42 -5.57
C THR A 63 -7.16 9.11 -4.59
N ILE A 64 -8.47 8.90 -4.78
CA ILE A 64 -9.49 9.28 -3.81
C ILE A 64 -10.08 8.01 -3.19
N GLU A 65 -10.04 7.92 -1.87
CA GLU A 65 -10.73 6.90 -1.09
C GLU A 65 -12.00 7.47 -0.46
N VAL A 66 -13.12 6.75 -0.57
CA VAL A 66 -14.37 7.08 0.13
C VAL A 66 -14.62 6.01 1.19
N VAL A 67 -14.64 6.43 2.45
CA VAL A 67 -14.83 5.53 3.60
C VAL A 67 -16.15 5.84 4.29
N GLY A 68 -16.86 4.78 4.67
CA GLY A 68 -18.17 4.84 5.32
C GLY A 68 -19.34 4.51 4.38
N SER A 69 -20.55 4.45 4.94
CA SER A 69 -21.76 4.02 4.24
C SER A 69 -22.93 4.99 4.48
N GLY A 70 -23.91 4.96 3.56
CA GLY A 70 -25.12 5.78 3.66
C GLY A 70 -24.83 7.29 3.74
N LYS A 71 -25.28 7.92 4.82
CA LYS A 71 -25.14 9.37 5.08
C LYS A 71 -23.79 9.75 5.69
N SER A 72 -23.01 8.78 6.16
CA SER A 72 -21.69 9.02 6.78
C SER A 72 -20.59 8.56 5.82
N LYS A 73 -20.34 9.35 4.77
CA LYS A 73 -19.23 9.13 3.82
C LYS A 73 -18.17 10.19 4.04
N GLN A 74 -16.95 9.76 4.28
CA GLN A 74 -15.77 10.63 4.39
C GLN A 74 -14.87 10.37 3.20
N ILE A 75 -14.49 11.44 2.50
CA ILE A 75 -13.68 11.38 1.28
C ILE A 75 -12.26 11.80 1.61
N TYR A 76 -11.30 11.10 1.04
CA TYR A 76 -9.89 11.33 1.30
C TYR A 76 -9.09 11.32 0.01
N THR A 77 -8.14 12.23 -0.11
CA THR A 77 -7.04 12.13 -1.06
C THR A 77 -5.94 11.28 -0.44
N VAL A 78 -5.48 10.26 -1.15
CA VAL A 78 -4.47 9.31 -0.69
C VAL A 78 -3.29 9.36 -1.65
N VAL A 79 -2.10 9.56 -1.11
CA VAL A 79 -0.83 9.53 -1.82
C VAL A 79 -0.05 8.33 -1.32
N GLU A 80 0.45 7.51 -2.23
CA GLU A 80 1.18 6.29 -1.89
C GLU A 80 2.42 6.10 -2.75
N ALA A 81 3.45 5.49 -2.16
CA ALA A 81 4.58 4.94 -2.88
C ALA A 81 4.90 3.54 -2.33
N PRO A 82 5.29 2.58 -3.18
CA PRO A 82 5.66 1.25 -2.75
C PRO A 82 7.02 1.28 -2.04
N LEU A 83 7.12 0.48 -0.99
CA LEU A 83 8.37 0.11 -0.36
C LEU A 83 8.88 -1.15 -1.04
N SER A 84 10.13 -1.10 -1.49
CA SER A 84 10.84 -2.21 -2.11
C SER A 84 11.85 -2.77 -1.11
N GLY A 85 12.17 -4.06 -1.26
CA GLY A 85 13.17 -4.76 -0.45
C GLY A 85 12.61 -5.42 0.81
N LEU A 86 13.53 -5.90 1.64
CA LEU A 86 13.22 -6.67 2.84
C LEU A 86 12.85 -5.73 4.01
N ALA A 87 11.98 -4.74 3.78
CA ALA A 87 11.36 -4.08 4.91
C ALA A 87 10.53 -5.14 5.67
N PRO A 88 10.60 -5.16 7.01
CA PRO A 88 10.03 -6.22 7.81
C PRO A 88 8.52 -6.32 7.57
N TYR A 89 8.07 -7.53 7.21
CA TYR A 89 6.67 -7.82 6.97
C TYR A 89 5.83 -7.38 8.18
N GLY A 90 4.72 -6.69 7.90
CA GLY A 90 3.83 -6.20 8.95
C GLY A 90 4.26 -4.89 9.61
N LEU A 91 5.32 -4.22 9.13
CA LEU A 91 5.71 -2.89 9.62
C LEU A 91 4.55 -1.91 9.48
N LYS A 92 4.15 -1.34 10.62
CA LYS A 92 3.22 -0.23 10.74
C LYS A 92 3.86 0.88 11.54
N VAL A 93 3.81 2.10 11.01
CA VAL A 93 4.28 3.31 11.69
C VAL A 93 3.21 4.38 11.56
N TYR A 94 2.72 4.88 12.68
CA TYR A 94 1.72 5.95 12.71
C TYR A 94 1.97 6.89 13.88
N GLN A 95 1.49 8.13 13.77
CA GLN A 95 1.77 9.15 14.79
C GLN A 95 0.99 8.90 16.08
N GLU A 96 1.61 9.27 17.19
CA GLU A 96 0.96 9.30 18.50
C GLU A 96 -0.29 10.21 18.45
N GLY A 97 -1.43 9.74 18.97
CA GLY A 97 -2.71 10.46 18.98
C GLY A 97 -3.60 10.25 17.74
N MET A 98 -3.20 9.47 16.73
CA MET A 98 -4.06 9.06 15.61
C MET A 98 -5.04 7.91 15.95
N TRP A 99 -5.36 7.72 17.24
CA TRP A 99 -6.03 6.54 17.81
C TRP A 99 -7.53 6.42 17.48
N GLU A 100 -8.19 7.51 17.06
CA GLU A 100 -9.65 7.61 16.95
C GLU A 100 -10.32 6.60 15.98
N LYS A 101 -9.58 5.83 15.20
CA LYS A 101 -10.12 4.82 14.26
C LYS A 101 -9.32 3.53 14.21
N MET A 102 -8.64 3.14 15.29
CA MET A 102 -8.00 1.81 15.36
C MET A 102 -9.01 0.71 15.69
N GLU A 103 -10.20 0.77 15.08
CA GLU A 103 -11.29 -0.18 15.32
C GLU A 103 -10.98 -1.61 14.79
N LYS A 104 -9.88 -1.83 14.05
CA LYS A 104 -9.64 -3.11 13.34
C LYS A 104 -8.17 -3.54 13.10
N LEU A 105 -7.15 -3.08 13.83
CA LEU A 105 -5.76 -3.55 13.66
C LEU A 105 -5.29 -4.29 14.94
N ILE A 106 -5.46 -5.61 15.05
CA ILE A 106 -4.58 -6.70 14.56
C ILE A 106 -3.20 -6.69 15.27
N GLY A 107 -3.18 -7.18 16.52
CA GLY A 107 -2.36 -8.31 16.98
C GLY A 107 -0.85 -8.19 17.17
N GLY A 108 -0.23 -7.03 16.93
CA GLY A 108 1.21 -6.84 17.15
C GLY A 108 1.50 -5.98 18.38
N ASP A 109 2.50 -6.36 19.18
CA ASP A 109 3.00 -5.55 20.29
C ASP A 109 3.71 -4.30 19.76
N ASP A 110 3.55 -3.18 20.48
CA ASP A 110 4.28 -1.96 20.19
C ASP A 110 5.78 -2.16 20.47
N ILE A 111 6.62 -1.80 19.49
CA ILE A 111 8.07 -1.97 19.53
C ILE A 111 8.72 -0.63 19.86
N GLN A 112 9.63 -0.63 20.83
CA GLN A 112 10.56 0.48 21.01
C GLN A 112 11.79 0.25 20.13
N VAL A 113 12.12 1.23 19.29
CA VAL A 113 13.27 1.14 18.38
C VAL A 113 14.55 1.66 19.01
N GLY A 114 14.50 2.20 20.23
CA GLY A 114 15.67 2.67 20.98
C GLY A 114 16.11 4.09 20.61
N ASP A 115 15.27 4.83 19.87
CA ASP A 115 15.46 6.24 19.57
C ASP A 115 14.36 7.06 20.24
N PRO A 116 14.67 7.83 21.30
CA PRO A 116 13.66 8.55 22.08
C PRO A 116 12.82 9.55 21.29
N GLU A 117 13.32 10.06 20.16
CA GLU A 117 12.56 10.99 19.32
C GLU A 117 11.52 10.22 18.49
N LEU A 118 11.89 9.05 17.96
CA LEU A 118 10.98 8.17 17.22
C LEU A 118 9.95 7.52 18.13
N ASP A 119 10.39 6.93 19.25
CA ASP A 119 9.54 6.22 20.21
C ASP A 119 8.49 7.13 20.87
N LYS A 120 8.77 8.44 20.90
CA LYS A 120 7.80 9.46 21.36
C LYS A 120 6.90 9.95 20.23
N ALA A 121 7.40 10.06 19.00
CA ALA A 121 6.65 10.65 17.90
C ALA A 121 5.69 9.66 17.22
N PHE A 122 5.99 8.37 17.30
CA PHE A 122 5.32 7.31 16.56
C PHE A 122 5.04 6.10 17.43
N ILE A 123 3.96 5.42 17.08
CA ILE A 123 3.71 4.04 17.47
C ILE A 123 4.22 3.15 16.33
N ILE A 124 5.02 2.16 16.68
CA ILE A 124 5.74 1.28 15.75
C ILE A 124 5.35 -0.16 16.07
N GLN A 125 4.90 -0.90 15.06
CA GLN A 125 4.51 -2.31 15.18
C GLN A 125 5.12 -3.11 14.05
N GLY A 126 5.39 -4.39 14.29
CA GLY A 126 5.83 -5.34 13.26
C GLY A 126 6.40 -6.62 13.84
N ASN A 127 6.93 -7.49 12.97
CA ASN A 127 7.32 -8.85 13.35
C ASN A 127 8.81 -9.02 13.69
N ASP A 128 9.66 -8.04 13.36
CA ASP A 128 11.13 -8.13 13.50
C ASP A 128 11.67 -6.81 14.06
N ALA A 129 11.69 -6.71 15.38
CA ALA A 129 12.04 -5.47 16.09
C ALA A 129 13.46 -4.98 15.79
N GLU A 130 14.42 -5.90 15.65
CA GLU A 130 15.82 -5.57 15.39
C GLU A 130 15.97 -4.92 14.02
N LYS A 131 15.39 -5.53 12.98
CA LYS A 131 15.43 -4.99 11.63
C LYS A 131 14.62 -3.70 11.48
N ILE A 132 13.47 -3.61 12.15
CA ILE A 132 12.67 -2.37 12.20
C ILE A 132 13.51 -1.24 12.80
N SER A 133 14.18 -1.50 13.93
CA SER A 133 15.04 -0.52 14.59
C SER A 133 16.17 -0.09 13.67
N GLU A 134 16.89 -1.01 13.05
CA GLU A 134 17.99 -0.70 12.12
C GLU A 134 17.54 0.23 10.98
N VAL A 135 16.41 -0.07 10.35
CA VAL A 135 15.88 0.73 9.22
C VAL A 135 15.36 2.09 9.70
N LEU A 136 14.56 2.15 10.77
CA LEU A 136 13.91 3.39 11.19
C LEU A 136 14.90 4.37 11.85
N THR A 137 15.94 3.86 12.53
CA THR A 137 16.98 4.68 13.17
C THR A 137 18.05 5.15 12.19
N ALA A 138 18.08 4.62 10.96
CA ALA A 138 18.94 5.12 9.90
C ALA A 138 18.77 6.66 9.75
N PRO A 139 19.86 7.46 9.73
CA PRO A 139 19.75 8.92 9.83
C PRO A 139 18.84 9.58 8.77
N SER A 140 18.86 9.07 7.54
CA SER A 140 18.02 9.55 6.44
C SER A 140 16.53 9.26 6.68
N VAL A 141 16.20 8.03 7.10
CA VAL A 141 14.83 7.58 7.42
C VAL A 141 14.28 8.36 8.60
N LYS A 142 15.01 8.39 9.72
CA LYS A 142 14.62 9.18 10.91
C LYS A 142 14.34 10.63 10.55
N ARG A 143 15.26 11.28 9.82
CA ARG A 143 15.09 12.68 9.39
C ARG A 143 13.83 12.85 8.56
N SER A 144 13.59 11.96 7.60
CA SER A 144 12.42 12.01 6.71
C SER A 144 11.12 11.82 7.49
N LEU A 145 11.08 10.87 8.43
CA LEU A 145 9.95 10.62 9.33
C LEU A 145 9.59 11.86 10.16
N ILE A 146 10.57 12.43 10.87
CA ILE A 146 10.34 13.58 11.75
C ILE A 146 9.90 14.82 10.95
N VAL A 147 10.52 15.07 9.80
CA VAL A 147 10.12 16.19 8.93
C VAL A 147 8.72 15.95 8.35
N GLY A 148 8.42 14.73 7.92
CA GLY A 148 7.12 14.34 7.39
C GLY A 148 6.02 14.47 8.45
N GLN A 149 6.28 14.02 9.67
CA GLN A 149 5.35 14.11 10.80
C GLN A 149 5.00 15.54 11.18
N ARG A 150 6.00 16.42 11.26
CA ARG A 150 5.78 17.85 11.55
C ARG A 150 4.95 18.55 10.47
N ARG A 151 5.09 18.15 9.22
CA ARG A 151 4.38 18.75 8.09
C ARG A 151 2.98 18.17 7.90
N HIS A 152 2.82 16.88 8.13
CA HIS A 152 1.61 16.13 7.79
C HIS A 152 1.27 15.17 8.92
N ARG A 153 0.23 15.50 9.70
CA ARG A 153 -0.22 14.69 10.84
C ARG A 153 -0.83 13.33 10.47
N THR A 154 -0.94 13.04 9.18
CA THR A 154 -1.60 11.84 8.65
C THR A 154 -0.65 10.87 7.98
N LEU A 155 0.65 11.05 8.19
CA LEU A 155 1.69 10.16 7.69
C LEU A 155 1.55 8.79 8.33
N ARG A 156 1.51 7.76 7.48
CA ARG A 156 1.50 6.36 7.88
C ARG A 156 2.45 5.56 7.00
N ILE A 157 3.06 4.55 7.59
CA ILE A 157 3.72 3.48 6.86
C ILE A 157 2.90 2.23 7.15
N ASP A 158 2.37 1.61 6.12
CA ASP A 158 1.65 0.34 6.19
C ASP A 158 2.27 -0.55 5.11
N PHE A 159 3.26 -1.38 5.48
CA PHE A 159 4.00 -2.18 4.50
C PHE A 159 3.03 -3.00 3.63
N PRO A 160 3.15 -2.98 2.28
CA PRO A 160 4.32 -2.57 1.50
C PRO A 160 4.29 -1.12 0.99
N ARG A 161 3.63 -0.18 1.66
CA ARG A 161 3.47 1.21 1.16
C ARG A 161 3.75 2.26 2.23
N VAL A 162 4.28 3.39 1.79
CA VAL A 162 4.19 4.66 2.53
C VAL A 162 2.92 5.35 2.07
N ARG A 163 2.09 5.83 3.01
CA ARG A 163 0.78 6.42 2.73
C ARG A 163 0.58 7.74 3.46
N LEU A 164 0.12 8.75 2.73
CA LEU A 164 -0.44 9.99 3.31
C LEU A 164 -1.92 10.11 2.94
N ARG A 165 -2.77 10.30 3.95
CA ARG A 165 -4.22 10.45 3.76
C ARG A 165 -4.69 11.84 4.21
N GLN A 166 -5.39 12.58 3.35
CA GLN A 166 -5.93 13.89 3.69
C GLN A 166 -7.43 13.95 3.45
N GLY A 167 -8.18 14.48 4.41
CA GLY A 167 -9.62 14.71 4.24
C GLY A 167 -9.91 15.69 3.10
N GLY A 168 -10.89 15.33 2.27
CA GLY A 168 -11.35 16.11 1.12
C GLY A 168 -10.80 15.64 -0.23
N ARG A 169 -11.41 16.15 -1.30
CA ARG A 169 -11.01 15.91 -2.71
C ARG A 169 -10.03 16.95 -3.25
N THR A 170 -10.05 18.15 -2.68
CA THR A 170 -9.37 19.31 -3.25
C THR A 170 -8.22 19.71 -2.36
N LEU A 171 -7.01 19.35 -2.77
CA LEU A 171 -5.78 19.92 -2.25
C LEU A 171 -5.35 21.08 -3.15
N SER A 172 -4.64 22.07 -2.60
CA SER A 172 -3.93 23.04 -3.43
C SER A 172 -2.77 22.35 -4.14
N VAL A 173 -2.32 22.91 -5.27
CA VAL A 173 -1.17 22.39 -6.04
C VAL A 173 0.03 22.16 -5.12
N SER A 174 0.41 23.17 -4.32
CA SER A 174 1.55 23.11 -3.40
C SER A 174 1.36 22.05 -2.31
N LYS A 175 0.12 21.85 -1.82
CA LYS A 175 -0.16 20.85 -0.79
C LYS A 175 -0.03 19.45 -1.36
N LEU A 176 -0.67 19.15 -2.50
CA LEU A 176 -0.56 17.83 -3.14
C LEU A 176 0.89 17.52 -3.54
N GLU A 177 1.63 18.49 -4.09
CA GLU A 177 3.06 18.34 -4.37
C GLU A 177 3.87 18.02 -3.11
N SER A 178 3.63 18.73 -2.00
CA SER A 178 4.31 18.50 -0.73
C SER A 178 4.06 17.08 -0.20
N TYR A 179 2.87 16.53 -0.42
CA TYR A 179 2.50 15.18 0.00
C TYR A 179 3.22 14.14 -0.85
N ILE A 180 3.21 14.31 -2.18
CA ILE A 180 3.94 13.44 -3.12
C ILE A 180 5.42 13.41 -2.78
N ARG A 181 6.04 14.59 -2.58
CA ARG A 181 7.46 14.68 -2.22
C ARG A 181 7.75 13.98 -0.90
N THR A 182 6.90 14.18 0.12
CA THR A 182 7.12 13.54 1.43
C THR A 182 7.03 12.02 1.35
N VAL A 183 6.03 11.48 0.64
CA VAL A 183 5.85 10.04 0.47
C VAL A 183 7.01 9.43 -0.33
N VAL A 184 7.43 10.08 -1.42
CA VAL A 184 8.55 9.61 -2.24
C VAL A 184 9.88 9.71 -1.50
N ASP A 185 10.18 10.84 -0.85
CA ASP A 185 11.42 11.01 -0.09
C ASP A 185 11.52 9.95 1.03
N LEU A 186 10.42 9.64 1.71
CA LEU A 186 10.39 8.59 2.72
C LEU A 186 10.54 7.19 2.13
N ALA A 187 9.87 6.89 1.02
CA ALA A 187 10.01 5.60 0.35
C ALA A 187 11.45 5.36 -0.14
N VAL A 188 12.09 6.38 -0.72
CA VAL A 188 13.50 6.32 -1.14
C VAL A 188 14.39 6.03 0.06
N CYS A 189 14.29 6.80 1.15
CA CYS A 189 15.14 6.59 2.32
C CYS A 189 14.95 5.19 2.93
N ILE A 190 13.72 4.69 3.01
CA ILE A 190 13.45 3.36 3.56
C ILE A 190 14.00 2.27 2.65
N ASN A 191 13.82 2.39 1.34
CA ASN A 191 14.32 1.41 0.36
C ASN A 191 15.86 1.33 0.41
N GLU A 192 16.53 2.49 0.44
CA GLU A 192 17.98 2.58 0.58
C GLU A 192 18.47 1.95 1.89
N ALA A 193 17.85 2.29 3.02
CA ALA A 193 18.20 1.74 4.34
C ALA A 193 17.92 0.23 4.44
N SER A 194 16.92 -0.27 3.72
CA SER A 194 16.57 -1.70 3.69
C SER A 194 17.46 -2.53 2.75
N GLY A 195 18.45 -1.92 2.10
CA GLY A 195 19.29 -2.56 1.09
C GLY A 195 18.56 -2.89 -0.22
N ALA A 196 17.39 -2.30 -0.44
CA ALA A 196 16.60 -2.50 -1.64
C ALA A 196 17.22 -1.69 -2.79
N ARG A 197 17.79 -2.38 -3.78
CA ARG A 197 18.11 -1.72 -5.05
C ARG A 197 16.81 -1.46 -5.82
N PRO A 198 16.70 -0.36 -6.59
CA PRO A 198 15.55 -0.12 -7.46
C PRO A 198 15.26 -1.35 -8.32
N VAL A 199 13.97 -1.73 -8.41
CA VAL A 199 13.46 -2.94 -9.10
C VAL A 199 14.03 -3.13 -10.51
N GLU A 200 14.50 -2.06 -11.14
CA GLU A 200 15.08 -2.04 -12.48
C GLU A 200 16.48 -2.66 -12.60
N GLN A 201 17.27 -2.71 -11.51
CA GLN A 201 18.58 -3.39 -11.51
C GLN A 201 18.43 -4.92 -11.39
N SER A 202 17.44 -5.40 -10.64
CA SER A 202 17.21 -6.85 -10.50
C SER A 202 16.85 -7.53 -11.82
N LYS A 203 16.22 -6.82 -12.77
CA LYS A 203 15.93 -7.36 -14.11
C LYS A 203 17.15 -7.33 -15.05
N LYS A 204 18.09 -6.39 -14.86
CA LYS A 204 19.33 -6.31 -15.65
C LYS A 204 20.37 -7.31 -15.18
N ASP A 205 20.49 -7.51 -13.87
CA ASP A 205 21.40 -8.50 -13.26
C ASP A 205 20.92 -9.95 -13.51
N ALA A 206 19.62 -10.17 -13.67
CA ALA A 206 19.06 -11.48 -14.02
C ALA A 206 19.23 -11.88 -15.50
N LEU A 207 19.77 -11.00 -16.35
CA LEU A 207 19.98 -11.25 -17.79
C LEU A 207 21.45 -11.47 -18.19
N GLU A 208 22.41 -11.54 -17.26
CA GLU A 208 23.72 -12.11 -17.56
C GLU A 208 23.67 -13.64 -17.35
N PRO A 209 23.60 -14.46 -18.41
CA PRO A 209 23.78 -15.89 -18.24
C PRO A 209 25.23 -16.14 -17.81
N SER A 210 25.37 -16.72 -16.62
CA SER A 210 26.61 -17.33 -16.17
C SER A 210 27.07 -18.32 -17.24
N ILE A 211 28.08 -17.96 -18.04
CA ILE A 211 28.70 -18.87 -19.01
C ILE A 211 29.51 -19.87 -18.20
N HIS A 212 28.84 -20.88 -17.66
CA HIS A 212 29.48 -22.07 -17.13
C HIS A 212 29.85 -22.95 -18.32
N HIS A 213 31.14 -22.98 -18.63
CA HIS A 213 31.73 -23.94 -19.54
C HIS A 213 31.44 -25.36 -19.01
N PRO A 214 30.77 -26.26 -19.75
CA PRO A 214 30.64 -27.65 -19.30
C PRO A 214 31.97 -28.36 -19.55
N GLU A 215 32.56 -28.87 -18.48
CA GLU A 215 33.72 -29.77 -18.51
C GLU A 215 33.31 -31.11 -19.19
N PRO A 216 34.14 -31.71 -20.06
CA PRO A 216 33.79 -32.96 -20.75
C PRO A 216 33.78 -34.16 -19.77
N PRO A 217 32.88 -35.14 -19.96
CA PRO A 217 32.74 -36.26 -19.04
C PRO A 217 33.94 -37.22 -19.11
N ASP A 218 34.53 -37.46 -17.94
CA ASP A 218 35.53 -38.48 -17.66
C ASP A 218 34.94 -39.89 -17.83
N SER A 219 35.65 -40.70 -18.60
CA SER A 219 35.32 -42.08 -18.94
C SER A 219 36.03 -43.02 -17.98
N SER A 220 35.35 -43.47 -16.92
CA SER A 220 35.73 -44.67 -16.15
C SER A 220 34.61 -45.13 -15.22
N GLY A 221 33.88 -46.18 -15.59
CA GLY A 221 33.04 -46.95 -14.67
C GLY A 221 33.30 -48.44 -14.86
N PRO A 222 33.49 -49.25 -13.78
CA PRO A 222 33.53 -50.71 -13.90
C PRO A 222 32.13 -51.33 -13.69
N PRO A 223 31.94 -52.59 -14.14
CA PRO A 223 30.61 -53.11 -14.49
C PRO A 223 29.84 -53.74 -13.32
N ALA A 224 28.54 -53.83 -13.55
CA ALA A 224 27.50 -54.37 -12.69
C ALA A 224 27.72 -55.82 -12.24
N ARG A 225 27.24 -56.14 -11.04
CA ARG A 225 26.93 -57.51 -10.61
C ARG A 225 25.43 -57.67 -10.36
N PHE A 226 24.88 -58.65 -11.07
CA PHE A 226 23.53 -59.20 -10.93
C PHE A 226 23.39 -60.04 -9.67
N GLY A 227 22.21 -59.99 -9.06
CA GLY A 227 21.66 -61.01 -8.17
C GLY A 227 20.16 -60.80 -7.98
N PRO A 228 19.29 -61.79 -8.28
CA PRO A 228 17.86 -61.78 -7.94
C PRO A 228 17.54 -62.87 -6.89
N PRO A 229 16.27 -63.20 -6.58
CA PRO A 229 15.29 -62.41 -5.80
C PRO A 229 14.65 -63.25 -4.66
N ALA A 230 13.93 -62.63 -3.72
CA ALA A 230 12.89 -63.28 -2.89
C ALA A 230 11.95 -62.18 -2.37
N ALA A 231 10.72 -62.01 -2.87
CA ALA A 231 9.50 -62.82 -2.69
C ALA A 231 8.96 -62.77 -1.25
N GLY A 232 7.80 -62.11 -1.09
CA GLY A 232 7.05 -62.02 0.17
C GLY A 232 6.05 -60.85 0.21
N GLU A 233 4.97 -60.96 -0.57
CA GLU A 233 3.70 -60.23 -0.39
C GLU A 233 2.98 -60.70 0.91
N PRO A 234 1.73 -60.28 1.19
CA PRO A 234 1.22 -58.92 1.45
C PRO A 234 0.37 -58.90 2.76
N GLU A 235 -0.47 -57.87 2.88
CA GLU A 235 -1.80 -57.90 3.52
C GLU A 235 -1.96 -57.34 4.97
N PRO A 236 -3.19 -56.97 5.42
CA PRO A 236 -3.67 -55.59 5.35
C PRO A 236 -4.39 -55.16 6.67
N ALA A 237 -5.32 -54.19 6.52
CA ALA A 237 -6.39 -53.82 7.45
C ALA A 237 -5.94 -52.85 8.58
N SER A 238 -6.75 -51.93 9.07
CA SER A 238 -8.20 -51.82 9.06
C SER A 238 -8.59 -50.48 9.70
N SER A 239 -9.75 -49.93 9.29
CA SER A 239 -10.77 -49.39 10.22
C SER A 239 -10.44 -48.07 10.99
N GLN A 240 -11.34 -47.13 11.26
CA GLN A 240 -12.80 -47.10 11.20
C GLN A 240 -13.27 -45.66 11.53
N THR A 241 -14.51 -45.36 11.11
CA THR A 241 -15.57 -44.57 11.81
C THR A 241 -15.31 -43.10 12.12
N GLY A 242 -16.16 -42.16 11.69
CA GLY A 242 -17.55 -41.95 12.18
C GLY A 242 -17.52 -40.75 13.16
N SER A 243 -18.48 -39.85 13.31
CA SER A 243 -19.87 -39.72 12.88
C SER A 243 -20.23 -38.24 12.87
N SER A 244 -21.20 -37.93 12.03
CA SER A 244 -22.16 -36.82 12.11
C SER A 244 -23.01 -36.84 13.38
N GLU A 245 -23.30 -35.68 13.98
CA GLU A 245 -24.67 -35.13 14.11
C GLU A 245 -24.69 -33.73 14.78
N PRO A 246 -25.69 -32.88 14.48
CA PRO A 246 -25.88 -31.55 15.06
C PRO A 246 -27.00 -31.51 16.12
N VAL A 247 -26.84 -30.64 17.12
CA VAL A 247 -27.85 -30.25 18.14
C VAL A 247 -27.52 -28.78 18.45
N GLY A 248 -28.39 -27.80 18.62
CA GLY A 248 -29.83 -27.68 18.84
C GLY A 248 -30.05 -26.27 19.46
N ALA A 249 -31.28 -25.77 19.37
CA ALA A 249 -31.73 -24.39 19.59
C ALA A 249 -31.53 -23.74 20.98
N ALA A 250 -31.52 -22.40 21.00
CA ALA A 250 -32.16 -21.45 21.94
C ALA A 250 -31.80 -20.01 21.46
N GLU A 251 -32.68 -19.08 21.09
CA GLU A 251 -33.84 -18.42 21.76
C GLU A 251 -33.45 -17.38 22.84
N GLN A 252 -34.11 -16.21 22.76
CA GLN A 252 -34.14 -14.99 23.62
C GLN A 252 -33.05 -13.92 23.41
N ASP A 253 -33.43 -12.73 22.90
CA ASP A 253 -34.01 -11.58 23.62
C ASP A 253 -32.98 -10.94 24.57
N ASP A 254 -32.46 -9.76 24.22
CA ASP A 254 -32.93 -8.52 24.83
C ASP A 254 -32.09 -7.30 24.42
N ALA A 255 -32.81 -6.18 24.40
CA ALA A 255 -32.39 -4.79 24.40
C ALA A 255 -30.94 -4.47 24.81
N ASN A 256 -30.33 -3.54 24.08
CA ASN A 256 -29.76 -2.38 24.76
C ASN A 256 -29.65 -1.14 23.87
N ASP A 257 -30.49 -0.17 24.23
CA ASP A 257 -30.35 1.26 23.97
C ASP A 257 -28.97 1.78 24.40
N TRP A 258 -28.30 2.50 23.51
CA TRP A 258 -27.21 3.42 23.86
C TRP A 258 -27.31 4.65 22.95
N TRP A 259 -27.91 5.71 23.49
CA TRP A 259 -27.75 7.10 23.08
C TRP A 259 -26.55 7.73 23.79
#